data_AF-A0A350SZJ8-F1
#
_entry.id   AF-A0A350SZJ8-F1
#
_cell.length_a   1.000
_cell.length_b   1.000
_cell.length_c   1.000
_cell.angle_alpha   90.00
_cell.angle_beta   90.00
_cell.angle_gamma   90.00
#
_symmetry.space_group_name_H-M   'P 1'
#
loop_
_entity.id
_entity.type
_entity.pdbx_description
1 polymer ?
#
loop_
_entity_poly.entity_id
_entity_poly.type
_entity_poly.pdbx_seq_one_letter_code
_entity_poly.pdbx_strand_id
1 'polypeptide(L)'
;MRPRVRQTIGQRVIIIGGSGSGKSTLGEQLAQRLGRPFIELDALHWEPDWVPATEAIFRARISAATAAEAWIMAGNYTSKQQHISWPLADTIVWLDLPLMMVLWRVSWRTGRRVVLREELWNGNRENLRN
;
A
#
# COMPACT_ATOMS: atom_id res chain seq x y z
N MET A 1 -14.82 34.39 -9.72
CA MET A 1 -15.23 33.00 -10.06
C MET A 1 -14.27 32.05 -9.37
N ARG A 2 -14.73 31.23 -8.41
CA ARG A 2 -13.92 30.11 -7.89
C ARG A 2 -14.00 28.98 -8.91
N PRO A 3 -12.88 28.38 -9.35
CA PRO A 3 -12.94 27.25 -10.28
C PRO A 3 -13.75 26.13 -9.61
N ARG A 4 -14.72 25.61 -10.35
CA ARG A 4 -15.53 24.45 -9.92
C ARG A 4 -14.59 23.26 -9.96
N VAL A 5 -13.94 22.94 -8.83
CA VAL A 5 -13.15 21.73 -8.70
C VAL A 5 -14.09 20.58 -9.02
N ARG A 6 -13.95 19.95 -10.19
CA ARG A 6 -14.51 18.62 -10.41
C ARG A 6 -13.77 17.73 -9.41
N GLN A 7 -14.33 17.57 -8.21
CA GLN A 7 -13.85 16.59 -7.27
C GLN A 7 -14.22 15.22 -7.84
N THR A 8 -13.35 14.70 -8.69
CA THR A 8 -13.47 13.36 -9.22
C THR A 8 -13.00 12.42 -8.12
N ILE A 9 -13.95 11.96 -7.30
CA ILE A 9 -13.70 10.98 -6.25
C ILE A 9 -13.00 9.76 -6.87
N GLY A 10 -11.97 9.28 -6.18
CA GLY A 10 -11.26 8.06 -6.49
C GLY A 10 -10.03 8.23 -7.38
N GLN A 11 -9.66 9.43 -7.84
CA GLN A 11 -8.48 9.60 -8.70
C GLN A 11 -7.18 9.25 -7.97
N ARG A 12 -7.04 9.73 -6.74
CA ARG A 12 -5.87 9.58 -5.88
C ARG A 12 -6.33 9.00 -4.55
N VAL A 13 -6.27 7.67 -4.45
CA VAL A 13 -6.82 6.91 -3.31
C VAL A 13 -5.69 6.41 -2.43
N ILE A 14 -5.80 6.63 -1.13
CA ILE A 14 -4.93 6.01 -0.12
C ILE A 14 -5.72 4.94 0.63
N ILE A 15 -5.16 3.74 0.73
CA ILE A 15 -5.72 2.62 1.48
C ILE A 15 -4.83 2.32 2.69
N ILE A 16 -5.36 2.52 3.89
CA ILE A 16 -4.69 2.28 5.18
C ILE A 16 -5.36 1.16 5.98
N GLY A 17 -4.65 0.63 6.97
CA GLY A 17 -5.12 -0.48 7.82
C GLY A 17 -3.98 -1.35 8.35
N GLY A 18 -4.28 -2.17 9.38
CA GLY A 18 -3.30 -3.04 10.01
C GLY A 18 -2.65 -4.06 9.07
N SER A 19 -1.50 -4.61 9.43
CA SER A 19 -0.87 -5.70 8.67
C SER A 19 -1.86 -6.87 8.49
N GLY A 20 -1.87 -7.51 7.32
CA GLY A 20 -2.80 -8.60 7.03
C GLY A 20 -4.26 -8.20 6.77
N SER A 21 -4.63 -6.92 6.84
CA SER A 21 -6.03 -6.48 6.60
C SER A 21 -6.50 -6.58 5.14
N GLY A 22 -5.60 -6.86 4.20
CA GLY A 22 -5.92 -7.00 2.78
C GLY A 22 -5.81 -5.72 1.96
N LYS A 23 -5.13 -4.67 2.47
CA LYS A 23 -4.92 -3.40 1.77
C LYS A 23 -4.36 -3.57 0.36
N SER A 24 -3.30 -4.37 0.20
CA SER A 24 -2.65 -4.57 -1.10
C SER A 24 -3.60 -5.24 -2.09
N THR A 25 -4.33 -6.27 -1.65
CA THR A 25 -5.34 -6.96 -2.47
C THR A 25 -6.47 -6.02 -2.88
N LEU A 26 -6.99 -5.22 -1.96
CA LEU A 26 -8.02 -4.23 -2.29
C LEU A 26 -7.48 -3.17 -3.24
N GLY A 27 -6.27 -2.67 -2.99
CA GLY A 27 -5.63 -1.64 -3.81
C GLY A 27 -5.36 -2.09 -5.23
N GLU A 28 -4.86 -3.31 -5.41
CA GLU A 28 -4.65 -3.91 -6.73
C GLU A 28 -5.97 -4.07 -7.50
N GLN A 29 -7.00 -4.64 -6.85
CA GLN A 29 -8.32 -4.79 -7.48
C GLN A 29 -8.95 -3.43 -7.83
N LEU A 30 -8.79 -2.43 -6.98
CA LEU A 30 -9.30 -1.09 -7.20
C LEU A 30 -8.57 -0.40 -8.35
N ALA A 31 -7.25 -0.53 -8.40
CA ALA A 31 -6.41 -0.03 -9.48
C ALA A 31 -6.80 -0.63 -10.82
N GLN A 32 -6.97 -1.96 -10.89
CA GLN A 32 -7.43 -2.65 -12.09
C GLN A 32 -8.81 -2.19 -12.54
N ARG A 33 -9.78 -2.12 -11.62
CA ARG A 33 -11.15 -1.69 -11.94
C ARG A 33 -11.25 -0.24 -12.41
N LEU A 34 -10.37 0.63 -11.93
CA LEU A 34 -10.37 2.05 -12.24
C LEU A 34 -9.37 2.43 -13.34
N GLY A 35 -8.56 1.48 -13.83
CA GLY A 35 -7.53 1.72 -14.83
C GLY A 35 -6.42 2.65 -14.33
N ARG A 36 -6.03 2.54 -13.06
CA ARG A 36 -5.08 3.43 -12.38
C ARG A 36 -3.81 2.68 -11.97
N PRO A 37 -2.65 3.35 -11.88
CA PRO A 37 -1.44 2.72 -11.36
C PRO A 37 -1.62 2.37 -9.88
N PHE A 38 -1.15 1.18 -9.50
CA PHE A 38 -1.10 0.74 -8.12
C PHE A 38 0.28 1.00 -7.52
N ILE A 39 0.31 1.59 -6.32
CA ILE A 39 1.51 1.90 -5.56
C ILE A 39 1.45 1.14 -4.25
N GLU A 40 2.28 0.10 -4.13
CA GLU A 40 2.48 -0.61 -2.87
C GLU A 40 3.64 0.02 -2.10
N LEU A 41 3.35 0.60 -0.93
CA LEU A 41 4.36 1.32 -0.15
C LEU A 41 5.45 0.41 0.39
N ASP A 42 5.12 -0.84 0.70
CA ASP A 42 6.10 -1.85 1.13
C ASP A 42 7.15 -2.08 0.02
N ALA A 43 6.73 -2.08 -1.26
CA ALA A 43 7.63 -2.21 -2.40
C ALA A 43 8.54 -0.99 -2.62
N LEU A 44 8.15 0.19 -2.12
CA LEU A 44 9.01 1.38 -2.11
C LEU A 44 9.95 1.42 -0.90
N HIS A 45 9.57 0.77 0.19
CA HIS A 45 10.28 0.81 1.47
C HIS A 45 11.39 -0.23 1.58
N TRP A 46 11.17 -1.45 1.10
CA TRP A 46 12.12 -2.55 1.29
C TRP A 46 13.11 -2.68 0.14
N GLU A 47 14.38 -2.69 0.48
CA GLU A 47 15.48 -3.09 -0.39
C GLU A 47 15.65 -4.63 -0.36
N PRO A 48 16.57 -5.20 -1.17
CA PRO A 48 17.01 -6.58 -0.98
C PRO A 48 17.44 -6.86 0.47
N ASP A 49 17.32 -8.12 0.90
CA ASP A 49 17.64 -8.58 2.24
C ASP A 49 16.81 -7.95 3.38
N TRP A 50 15.60 -7.49 3.06
CA TRP A 50 14.72 -6.78 4.00
C TRP A 50 15.38 -5.57 4.66
N VAL A 51 16.30 -4.91 3.97
CA VAL A 51 16.91 -3.68 4.45
C VAL A 51 15.94 -2.52 4.21
N PRO A 52 15.58 -1.73 5.23
CA PRO A 52 14.71 -0.57 5.02
C PRO A 52 15.46 0.51 4.25
N ALA A 53 14.84 1.03 3.21
CA ALA A 53 15.33 2.20 2.50
C ALA A 53 15.47 3.38 3.48
N THR A 54 16.49 4.21 3.27
CA THR A 54 16.65 5.44 4.04
C THR A 54 15.41 6.33 3.85
N GLU A 55 15.13 7.16 4.84
CA GLU A 55 13.95 8.03 4.77
C GLU A 55 13.97 8.95 3.55
N ALA A 56 15.15 9.48 3.19
CA ALA A 56 15.30 10.31 1.99
C ALA A 56 14.95 9.55 0.70
N ILE A 57 15.43 8.32 0.55
CA ILE A 57 15.13 7.47 -0.62
C ILE A 57 13.64 7.13 -0.66
N PHE A 58 13.07 6.72 0.47
CA PHE A 58 11.66 6.35 0.55
C PHE A 58 10.75 7.53 0.18
N ARG A 59 11.03 8.72 0.70
CA ARG A 59 10.30 9.95 0.36
C ARG A 59 10.43 10.30 -1.12
N ALA A 60 11.62 10.20 -1.70
CA ALA A 60 11.84 10.46 -3.12
C ALA A 60 11.04 9.50 -4.02
N ARG A 61 11.02 8.20 -3.66
CA ARG A 61 10.24 7.17 -4.35
C ARG A 61 8.74 7.44 -4.28
N ILE A 62 8.23 7.82 -3.10
CA ILE A 62 6.82 8.20 -2.94
C ILE A 62 6.49 9.39 -3.84
N SER A 63 7.28 10.46 -3.79
CA SER A 63 7.05 11.66 -4.61
C SER A 63 7.01 11.32 -6.09
N ALA A 64 7.94 10.49 -6.58
CA ALA A 64 7.97 10.03 -7.96
C ALA A 64 6.73 9.18 -8.31
N ALA A 65 6.34 8.24 -7.45
CA ALA A 65 5.18 7.38 -7.66
C ALA A 65 3.85 8.16 -7.65
N THR A 66 3.77 9.24 -6.85
CA THR A 66 2.57 10.09 -6.75
C THR A 66 2.55 11.27 -7.73
N ALA A 67 3.54 11.38 -8.63
CA ALA A 67 3.60 12.45 -9.62
C ALA A 67 2.50 12.35 -10.70
N ALA A 68 1.91 11.17 -10.88
CA ALA A 68 0.80 10.96 -11.80
C ALA A 68 -0.49 11.63 -11.30
N GLU A 69 -1.36 12.01 -12.24
CA GLU A 69 -2.65 12.65 -11.93
C GLU A 69 -3.66 11.70 -11.24
N ALA A 70 -3.45 10.38 -11.37
CA ALA A 70 -4.28 9.35 -10.76
C ALA A 70 -3.43 8.16 -10.28
N TRP A 71 -3.76 7.62 -9.11
CA TRP A 71 -3.08 6.47 -8.50
C TRP A 71 -3.90 5.87 -7.35
N ILE A 72 -3.66 4.59 -7.08
CA ILE A 72 -4.14 3.89 -5.88
C ILE A 72 -2.92 3.49 -5.06
N MET A 73 -2.83 3.95 -3.82
CA MET A 73 -1.72 3.67 -2.91
C MET A 73 -2.19 2.82 -1.75
N ALA A 74 -1.45 1.76 -1.39
CA ALA A 74 -1.74 0.94 -0.21
C ALA A 74 -0.51 0.80 0.68
N GLY A 75 -0.70 0.95 2.00
CA GLY A 75 0.36 0.74 2.99
C GLY A 75 0.10 1.46 4.31
N ASN A 76 1.00 1.26 5.29
CA ASN A 76 0.77 1.70 6.68
C ASN A 76 1.93 2.52 7.27
N TYR A 77 2.67 3.30 6.46
CA TYR A 77 3.76 4.17 6.93
C TYR A 77 3.29 5.60 7.19
N THR A 78 2.25 5.74 7.99
CA THR A 78 1.58 7.02 8.27
C THR A 78 2.58 8.13 8.60
N SER A 79 3.48 7.96 9.58
CA SER A 79 4.45 9.00 9.97
C SER A 79 5.44 9.42 8.86
N LYS A 80 5.86 8.50 7.99
CA LYS A 80 6.92 8.75 6.98
C LYS A 80 6.38 9.24 5.63
N GLN A 81 5.12 8.95 5.30
CA GLN A 81 4.53 9.25 4.00
C GLN A 81 3.42 10.31 4.02
N GLN A 82 2.78 10.53 5.19
CA GLN A 82 1.56 11.33 5.29
C GLN A 82 1.72 12.73 4.70
N HIS A 83 2.81 13.40 5.03
CA HIS A 83 3.07 14.77 4.59
C HIS A 83 3.25 14.92 3.07
N ILE A 84 3.51 13.82 2.34
CA ILE A 84 3.73 13.83 0.89
C ILE A 84 2.45 13.43 0.15
N SER A 85 1.89 12.26 0.48
CA SER A 85 0.81 11.68 -0.32
C SER A 85 -0.59 12.08 0.13
N TRP A 86 -0.82 12.38 1.42
CA TRP A 86 -2.16 12.70 1.93
C TRP A 86 -2.72 14.03 1.42
N PRO A 87 -1.93 15.11 1.30
CA PRO A 87 -2.41 16.35 0.69
C PRO A 87 -2.83 16.20 -0.78
N LEU A 88 -2.31 15.19 -1.46
CA LEU A 88 -2.62 14.88 -2.86
C LEU A 88 -3.85 13.98 -2.99
N ALA A 89 -4.19 13.21 -1.96
CA ALA A 89 -5.28 12.24 -2.01
C ALA A 89 -6.64 12.96 -2.01
N ASP A 90 -7.55 12.47 -2.86
CA ASP A 90 -8.96 12.88 -2.81
C ASP A 90 -9.81 11.89 -2.00
N THR A 91 -9.34 10.66 -1.81
CA THR A 91 -10.07 9.59 -1.14
C THR A 91 -9.15 8.82 -0.20
N ILE A 92 -9.59 8.58 1.03
CA ILE A 92 -8.92 7.71 1.99
C ILE A 92 -9.86 6.56 2.34
N VAL A 93 -9.40 5.32 2.15
CA VAL A 93 -10.10 4.10 2.54
C VAL A 93 -9.37 3.50 3.72
N TRP A 94 -10.06 3.41 4.85
CA TRP A 94 -9.52 2.76 6.04
C TRP A 94 -10.13 1.38 6.23
N LEU A 95 -9.29 0.35 6.17
CA LEU A 95 -9.64 -1.02 6.51
C LEU A 95 -9.48 -1.24 8.02
N ASP A 96 -10.55 -0.93 8.75
CA ASP A 96 -10.68 -1.20 10.18
C ASP A 96 -11.39 -2.55 10.40
N LEU A 97 -10.63 -3.64 10.23
CA LEU A 97 -11.15 -5.00 10.41
C LEU A 97 -10.94 -5.48 11.85
N PRO A 98 -11.90 -6.23 12.44
CA PRO A 98 -11.71 -6.84 13.75
C PRO A 98 -10.47 -7.74 13.78
N LEU A 99 -9.69 -7.66 14.86
CA LEU A 99 -8.43 -8.40 15.03
C LEU A 99 -8.60 -9.91 14.76
N MET A 100 -9.72 -10.50 15.18
CA MET A 100 -10.05 -11.91 14.96
C MET A 100 -10.17 -12.27 13.46
N MET A 101 -10.75 -11.39 12.63
CA MET A 101 -10.81 -11.60 11.18
C MET A 101 -9.44 -11.47 10.52
N VAL A 102 -8.62 -10.53 10.98
CA VAL A 102 -7.24 -10.37 10.49
C VAL A 102 -6.42 -11.61 10.84
N LEU A 103 -6.48 -12.07 12.08
CA LEU A 103 -5.80 -13.29 12.54
C LEU A 103 -6.25 -14.51 11.74
N TRP A 104 -7.56 -14.72 11.55
CA TRP A 104 -8.07 -15.83 10.73
C TRP A 104 -7.55 -15.79 9.29
N ARG A 105 -7.61 -14.62 8.64
CA ARG A 105 -7.12 -14.44 7.26
C ARG A 105 -5.61 -14.64 7.15
N VAL A 106 -4.84 -14.15 8.12
CA VAL A 106 -3.40 -14.34 8.18
C VAL A 106 -3.08 -15.81 8.43
N SER A 107 -3.71 -16.49 9.39
CA SER A 107 -3.48 -17.92 9.65
C SER A 107 -3.80 -18.79 8.43
N TRP A 108 -4.91 -18.52 7.71
CA TRP A 108 -5.24 -19.22 6.47
C TRP A 108 -4.22 -18.95 5.35
N ARG A 109 -3.78 -17.70 5.22
CA ARG A 109 -2.81 -17.27 4.19
C ARG A 109 -1.40 -17.78 4.49
N THR A 110 -0.93 -17.71 5.74
CA THR A 110 0.36 -18.26 6.18
C THR A 110 0.37 -19.78 6.01
N GLY A 111 -0.74 -20.47 6.31
CA GLY A 111 -0.89 -21.89 6.01
C GLY A 111 -0.68 -22.23 4.52
N ARG A 112 -1.25 -21.43 3.59
CA ARG A 112 -1.01 -21.59 2.14
C ARG A 112 0.39 -21.17 1.69
N ARG A 113 0.96 -20.09 2.24
CA ARG A 113 2.26 -19.55 1.84
C ARG A 113 3.44 -20.38 2.30
N VAL A 114 3.35 -21.00 3.49
CA VAL A 114 4.33 -21.98 3.96
C VAL A 114 4.38 -23.20 3.03
N VAL A 115 3.25 -23.56 2.41
CA VAL A 115 3.17 -24.64 1.41
C VAL A 115 3.70 -24.19 0.03
N LEU A 116 3.63 -22.90 -0.33
CA LEU A 116 3.90 -22.39 -1.68
C LEU A 116 5.22 -21.58 -1.86
N ARG A 117 5.96 -21.23 -0.80
CA ARG A 117 7.26 -20.52 -0.85
C ARG A 117 7.29 -19.31 -1.82
N GLU A 118 6.27 -18.47 -1.79
CA GLU A 118 6.16 -17.31 -2.67
C GLU A 118 7.20 -16.23 -2.34
N GLU A 119 7.86 -15.70 -3.37
CA GLU A 119 8.66 -14.47 -3.31
C GLU A 119 7.71 -13.28 -3.23
N LEU A 120 7.95 -12.37 -2.29
CA LEU A 120 7.03 -11.25 -2.03
C LEU A 120 7.46 -9.99 -2.75
N TRP A 121 8.71 -9.54 -2.54
CA TRP A 121 9.22 -8.32 -3.17
C TRP A 121 10.73 -8.35 -3.33
N ASN A 122 11.27 -7.86 -4.46
CA ASN A 122 12.71 -7.69 -4.70
C ASN A 122 13.58 -8.96 -4.50
N GLY A 123 13.01 -10.16 -4.73
CA GLY A 123 13.67 -11.44 -4.47
C GLY A 123 13.62 -11.91 -3.02
N ASN A 124 12.99 -11.14 -2.13
CA ASN A 124 12.84 -11.50 -0.73
C ASN A 124 11.74 -12.56 -0.56
N ARG A 125 12.07 -13.62 0.19
CA ARG A 125 11.14 -14.68 0.60
C ARG A 125 10.67 -14.42 2.03
N GLU A 126 9.42 -14.79 2.32
CA GLU A 126 8.82 -14.69 3.65
C GLU A 126 9.60 -15.60 4.62
N ASN A 127 10.56 -15.05 5.37
CA ASN A 127 11.25 -15.78 6.43
C ASN A 127 10.45 -15.67 7.73
N LEU A 128 9.73 -16.73 8.06
CA LEU A 128 9.22 -16.97 9.41
C LEU A 128 10.39 -17.40 10.31
N ARG A 129 11.28 -16.48 10.70
CA ARG A 129 12.22 -16.77 11.79
C ARG A 129 12.66 -15.51 12.55
N ASN A 130 12.15 -15.47 13.79
CA ASN A 130 12.47 -14.68 14.99
C ASN A 130 12.67 -13.17 14.87
#